data_AF-A0A952KXP6-F1
#
_entry.id   AF-A0A952KXP6-F1
#
_cell.length_a   1.000
_cell.length_b   1.000
_cell.length_c   1.000
_cell.angle_alpha   90.00
_cell.angle_beta   90.00
_cell.angle_gamma   90.00
#
_symmetry.space_group_name_H-M   'P 1'
#
loop_
_entity.id
_entity.type
_entity.pdbx_description
1 polymer ?
#
loop_
_entity_poly.entity_id
_entity_poly.type
_entity_poly.pdbx_seq_one_letter_code
_entity_poly.pdbx_strand_id
1 'polypeptide(L)'
;GPDGKSNGQVVSDNGVLNGGWQHIAVAVSRGTNQTRIYVGGVLVGQGAIGPADFTYKGNVLIGASPGQESYVGELDEFRYYNRALGYAEIRALAVPGVELPKPVPTPGRAPSPTFPEVFLKIGSRQFSGGLQQPAFLVVRLYAGTYPVEAAIGTLHHAAKIVLTPLDAKNANYQRFAAFEKRAPKIGLYMGFRRDCGDTMLSAGKSQDVPGTNLRRYVFEGAMRNFPNPEVGVHDANYISGIRQIGIRSEYTDGRDMPRLLIRSVEFEGPYYDQWPSPAYKNIFGVATGGSDADRARRILRNFATRAFRRPVTAAEENTILATYRASTASGRGFRDSVKDALLVTLTMPQFLFLVEKSASPGPEPLDNYELASKLSYFLWNGPPDRHTLQLAAAGTLRSHLDSEVRRMVADPKFSGFLKEFVPQWLALDKFQVLEPDRRQFPDLTHVMRSNLMQEPT
;
A
#
# COMPACT_ATOMS: atom_id res chain seq x y z
N GLY A 1 6.94 12.24 23.78
CA GLY A 1 8.11 13.15 23.79
C GLY A 1 9.09 12.76 22.69
N PRO A 2 10.10 13.59 22.38
CA PRO A 2 11.04 13.38 21.27
C PRO A 2 11.77 12.03 21.32
N ASP A 3 11.99 11.50 22.52
CA ASP A 3 12.68 10.21 22.76
C ASP A 3 11.71 9.04 23.00
N GLY A 4 10.44 9.17 22.57
CA GLY A 4 9.40 8.15 22.80
C GLY A 4 8.87 8.07 24.24
N LYS A 5 9.44 8.82 25.20
CA LYS A 5 8.93 8.90 26.59
C LYS A 5 7.70 9.80 26.71
N SER A 6 6.80 9.50 27.65
CA SER A 6 5.64 10.35 27.96
C SER A 6 6.08 11.78 28.29
N ASN A 7 5.47 12.77 27.65
CA ASN A 7 5.76 14.20 27.83
C ASN A 7 4.60 14.95 28.48
N GLY A 8 3.80 14.25 29.28
CA GLY A 8 2.62 14.77 29.96
C GLY A 8 1.31 14.36 29.27
N GLN A 9 0.23 14.38 30.05
CA GLN A 9 -1.12 14.05 29.60
C GLN A 9 -2.07 15.12 30.13
N VAL A 10 -3.05 15.51 29.32
CA VAL A 10 -4.17 16.34 29.74
C VAL A 10 -5.43 15.52 29.54
N VAL A 11 -6.20 15.37 30.61
CA VAL A 11 -7.45 14.58 30.64
C VAL A 11 -8.57 15.52 31.07
N SER A 12 -9.76 15.32 30.55
CA SER A 12 -10.97 15.96 31.08
C SER A 12 -11.49 15.19 32.29
N ASP A 13 -12.42 15.79 33.03
CA ASP A 13 -13.15 15.08 34.08
C ASP A 13 -13.98 13.91 33.51
N ASN A 14 -14.28 12.91 34.36
CA ASN A 14 -15.11 11.77 33.98
C ASN A 14 -16.57 12.20 33.74
N GLY A 15 -17.23 11.62 32.73
CA GLY A 15 -18.66 11.88 32.44
C GLY A 15 -18.95 13.11 31.60
N VAL A 16 -17.93 13.72 30.98
CA VAL A 16 -18.06 14.91 30.12
C VAL A 16 -18.74 14.61 28.78
N LEU A 17 -18.58 13.38 28.27
CA LEU A 17 -19.22 12.95 27.04
C LEU A 17 -20.59 12.35 27.32
N ASN A 18 -21.54 12.60 26.43
CA ASN A 18 -22.86 11.98 26.44
C ASN A 18 -23.08 11.16 25.17
N GLY A 19 -24.11 10.30 25.13
CA GLY A 19 -24.39 9.43 23.98
C GLY A 19 -24.92 10.13 22.74
N GLY A 20 -24.88 11.47 22.67
CA GLY A 20 -25.34 12.26 21.53
C GLY A 20 -24.20 12.85 20.72
N TRP A 21 -24.54 13.53 19.61
CA TRP A 21 -23.57 14.28 18.82
C TRP A 21 -22.95 15.42 19.64
N GLN A 22 -21.62 15.44 19.74
CA GLN A 22 -20.89 16.45 20.48
C GLN A 22 -19.70 16.95 19.67
N HIS A 23 -19.52 18.28 19.64
CA HIS A 23 -18.32 18.87 19.07
C HIS A 23 -17.14 18.74 20.05
N ILE A 24 -16.05 18.12 19.62
CA ILE A 24 -14.84 17.95 20.43
C ILE A 24 -13.70 18.74 19.77
N ALA A 25 -12.99 19.56 20.55
CA ALA A 25 -11.83 20.29 20.08
C ALA A 25 -10.67 20.24 21.07
N VAL A 26 -9.45 20.11 20.55
CA VAL A 26 -8.22 20.16 21.33
C VAL A 26 -7.35 21.27 20.78
N ALA A 27 -6.99 22.25 21.62
CA ALA A 27 -6.14 23.37 21.26
C ALA A 27 -4.80 23.27 21.99
N VAL A 28 -3.70 23.23 21.22
CA VAL A 28 -2.34 23.09 21.76
C VAL A 28 -1.53 24.35 21.47
N SER A 29 -1.31 25.16 22.49
CA SER A 29 -0.53 26.41 22.43
C SER A 29 0.92 26.15 22.87
N ARG A 30 1.83 26.00 21.90
CA ARG A 30 3.25 25.70 22.15
C ARG A 30 4.03 26.84 22.80
N GLY A 31 3.68 28.09 22.47
CA GLY A 31 4.32 29.28 23.05
C GLY A 31 4.16 29.39 24.56
N THR A 32 2.97 29.02 25.06
CA THR A 32 2.58 29.05 26.48
C THR A 32 2.56 27.67 27.15
N ASN A 33 2.99 26.62 26.42
CA ASN A 33 3.01 25.23 26.88
C ASN A 33 1.65 24.73 27.41
N GLN A 34 0.57 25.08 26.73
CA GLN A 34 -0.79 24.87 27.24
C GLN A 34 -1.65 24.07 26.25
N THR A 35 -2.21 22.97 26.71
CA THR A 35 -3.19 22.16 26.00
C THR A 35 -4.55 22.31 26.67
N ARG A 36 -5.59 22.51 25.87
CA ARG A 36 -6.98 22.66 26.33
C ARG A 36 -7.88 21.72 25.53
N ILE A 37 -8.82 21.09 26.22
CA ILE A 37 -9.82 20.17 25.66
C ILE A 37 -11.20 20.81 25.84
N TYR A 38 -11.99 20.79 24.78
CA TYR A 38 -13.33 21.35 24.75
C TYR A 38 -14.34 20.32 24.25
N VAL A 39 -15.52 20.32 24.87
CA VAL A 39 -16.68 19.52 24.45
C VAL A 39 -17.89 20.44 24.38
N GLY A 40 -18.60 20.43 23.25
CA GLY A 40 -19.70 21.37 22.98
C GLY A 40 -19.27 22.85 23.02
N GLY A 41 -17.98 23.13 22.80
CA GLY A 41 -17.42 24.48 22.90
C GLY A 41 -17.10 24.94 24.34
N VAL A 42 -17.30 24.10 25.35
CA VAL A 42 -16.99 24.38 26.76
C VAL A 42 -15.64 23.78 27.11
N LEU A 43 -14.80 24.51 27.87
CA LEU A 43 -13.51 23.99 28.34
C LEU A 43 -13.73 22.92 29.40
N VAL A 44 -13.20 21.73 29.17
CA VAL A 44 -13.41 20.55 30.04
C VAL A 44 -12.12 19.91 30.54
N GLY A 45 -10.98 20.37 30.03
CA GLY A 45 -9.66 19.93 30.50
C GLY A 45 -8.59 20.91 30.08
N GLN A 46 -7.61 21.16 30.95
CA GLN A 46 -6.44 21.97 30.62
C GLN A 46 -5.19 21.50 31.36
N GLY A 47 -4.04 21.67 30.74
CA GLY A 47 -2.76 21.36 31.37
C GLY A 47 -1.58 21.63 30.45
N ALA A 48 -0.40 21.24 30.90
CA ALA A 48 0.84 21.43 30.15
C ALA A 48 1.32 20.11 29.57
N ILE A 49 1.61 20.10 28.27
CA ILE A 49 2.27 18.97 27.59
C ILE A 49 3.60 19.48 27.09
N GLY A 50 4.70 18.86 27.57
CA GLY A 50 6.05 19.24 27.22
C GLY A 50 6.33 19.15 25.71
N PRO A 51 7.54 19.57 25.28
CA PRO A 51 7.97 19.46 23.89
C PRO A 51 7.72 18.05 23.35
N ALA A 52 7.15 17.96 22.15
CA ALA A 52 6.96 16.69 21.46
C ALA A 52 7.28 16.87 19.98
N ASP A 53 7.89 15.84 19.42
CA ASP A 53 8.06 15.69 17.98
C ASP A 53 6.76 15.13 17.38
N PHE A 54 6.08 15.95 16.55
CA PHE A 54 4.90 15.53 15.78
C PHE A 54 5.26 15.20 14.34
N THR A 55 6.55 15.02 14.04
CA THR A 55 7.00 14.35 12.82
C THR A 55 6.68 12.86 12.95
N TYR A 56 5.40 12.55 13.14
CA TYR A 56 4.91 11.19 13.20
C TYR A 56 5.04 10.62 11.80
N LYS A 57 5.94 9.66 11.64
CA LYS A 57 6.19 8.98 10.35
C LYS A 57 5.14 7.90 10.04
N GLY A 58 4.09 7.79 10.85
CA GLY A 58 2.98 6.87 10.65
C GLY A 58 1.71 7.55 10.12
N ASN A 59 0.67 6.75 9.87
CA ASN A 59 -0.60 7.26 9.36
C ASN A 59 -1.42 7.97 10.45
N VAL A 60 -2.11 9.05 10.09
CA VAL A 60 -3.14 9.64 10.95
C VAL A 60 -4.29 8.65 11.08
N LEU A 61 -4.61 8.26 12.31
CA LEU A 61 -5.73 7.37 12.61
C LEU A 61 -6.87 8.21 13.21
N ILE A 62 -8.09 7.94 12.74
CA ILE A 62 -9.31 8.57 13.25
C ILE A 62 -10.13 7.48 13.93
N GLY A 63 -10.60 7.74 15.15
CA GLY A 63 -11.36 6.76 15.93
C GLY A 63 -10.55 5.57 16.44
N ALA A 64 -9.21 5.62 16.37
CA ALA A 64 -8.34 4.56 16.85
C ALA A 64 -6.98 5.12 17.29
N SER A 65 -6.42 4.57 18.37
CA SER A 65 -5.06 4.85 18.83
C SER A 65 -4.33 3.54 19.10
N PRO A 66 -3.03 3.42 18.78
CA PRO A 66 -2.26 2.21 19.08
C PRO A 66 -2.31 1.87 20.59
N GLY A 67 -2.71 0.63 20.92
CA GLY A 67 -2.75 0.14 22.30
C GLY A 67 -3.92 0.66 23.16
N GLN A 68 -4.94 1.26 22.56
CA GLN A 68 -6.20 1.64 23.22
C GLN A 68 -7.37 1.00 22.46
N GLU A 69 -8.55 0.86 23.05
CA GLU A 69 -9.72 0.40 22.30
C GLU A 69 -10.13 1.43 21.24
N SER A 70 -10.60 0.93 20.09
CA SER A 70 -11.14 1.82 19.05
C SER A 70 -12.43 2.46 19.50
N TYR A 71 -12.64 3.71 19.08
CA TYR A 71 -13.86 4.44 19.33
C TYR A 71 -15.03 3.74 18.62
N VAL A 72 -16.09 3.44 19.38
CA VAL A 72 -17.34 2.86 18.89
C VAL A 72 -18.40 3.96 18.91
N GLY A 73 -18.62 4.58 17.76
CA GLY A 73 -19.60 5.67 17.57
C GLY A 73 -19.46 6.30 16.18
N GLU A 74 -20.40 7.18 15.83
CA GLU A 74 -20.34 7.95 14.59
C GLU A 74 -19.42 9.18 14.76
N LEU A 75 -18.70 9.54 13.70
CA LEU A 75 -17.81 10.70 13.68
C LEU A 75 -18.03 11.47 12.38
N ASP A 76 -18.06 12.80 12.45
CA ASP A 76 -18.29 13.68 11.31
C ASP A 76 -17.49 14.99 11.45
N GLU A 77 -17.28 15.70 10.34
CA GLU A 77 -16.71 17.07 10.29
C GLU A 77 -15.30 17.22 10.91
N PHE A 78 -14.38 16.30 10.56
CA PHE A 78 -12.99 16.38 11.01
C PHE A 78 -12.24 17.59 10.43
N ARG A 79 -11.66 18.39 11.34
CA ARG A 79 -10.85 19.56 10.97
C ARG A 79 -9.53 19.57 11.75
N TYR A 80 -8.45 19.87 11.03
CA TYR A 80 -7.13 20.08 11.60
C TYR A 80 -6.64 21.49 11.28
N TYR A 81 -6.12 22.17 12.30
CA TYR A 81 -5.63 23.54 12.17
C TYR A 81 -4.12 23.58 12.46
N ASN A 82 -3.40 24.38 11.67
CA ASN A 82 -1.97 24.60 11.87
C ASN A 82 -1.65 25.62 12.98
N ARG A 83 -2.66 26.03 13.77
CA ARG A 83 -2.52 26.92 14.93
C ARG A 83 -3.48 26.51 16.04
N ALA A 84 -3.19 26.94 17.27
CA ALA A 84 -4.15 26.84 18.36
C ALA A 84 -5.34 27.76 18.09
N LEU A 85 -6.56 27.21 18.13
CA LEU A 85 -7.78 28.00 18.08
C LEU A 85 -8.07 28.61 19.46
N GLY A 86 -8.59 29.84 19.45
CA GLY A 86 -9.06 30.52 20.65
C GLY A 86 -10.44 30.02 21.10
N TYR A 87 -10.81 30.32 22.34
CA TYR A 87 -12.09 29.89 22.94
C TYR A 87 -13.31 30.31 22.13
N ALA A 88 -13.37 31.57 21.68
CA ALA A 88 -14.48 32.07 20.87
C ALA A 88 -14.60 31.32 19.53
N GLU A 89 -13.46 30.88 18.97
CA GLU A 89 -13.44 30.15 17.72
C GLU A 89 -13.98 28.73 17.88
N ILE A 90 -13.55 28.07 18.95
CA ILE A 90 -14.01 26.73 19.30
C ILE A 90 -15.50 26.72 19.64
N ARG A 91 -16.00 27.78 20.29
CA ARG A 91 -17.42 27.92 20.60
C ARG A 91 -18.29 28.13 19.36
N ALA A 92 -17.82 28.91 18.39
CA ALA A 92 -18.53 29.09 17.12
C ALA A 92 -18.58 27.80 16.29
N LEU A 93 -17.49 27.00 16.31
CA LEU A 93 -17.46 25.69 15.66
C LEU A 93 -18.40 24.65 16.30
N ALA A 94 -18.71 24.81 17.59
CA ALA A 94 -19.65 23.95 18.30
C ALA A 94 -21.12 24.23 17.99
N VAL A 95 -21.44 25.37 17.37
CA VAL A 95 -22.79 25.72 16.94
C VAL A 95 -22.89 25.48 15.43
N PRO A 96 -23.74 24.54 14.96
CA PRO A 96 -23.89 24.29 13.53
C PRO A 96 -24.25 25.58 12.77
N GLY A 97 -23.41 25.98 11.81
CA GLY A 97 -23.71 27.08 10.87
C GLY A 97 -23.18 28.49 11.22
N VAL A 98 -22.28 28.66 12.19
CA VAL A 98 -21.73 30.00 12.56
C VAL A 98 -20.26 30.17 12.15
N GLU A 99 -19.94 31.23 11.40
CA GLU A 99 -18.56 31.62 11.03
C GLU A 99 -17.92 32.64 12.02
N LEU A 100 -16.57 32.68 12.05
CA LEU A 100 -15.73 33.28 13.11
C LEU A 100 -15.47 34.80 12.99
N PRO A 101 -15.41 35.55 14.12
CA PRO A 101 -14.72 36.84 14.21
C PRO A 101 -13.20 36.69 14.51
N LYS A 102 -12.36 37.65 14.06
CA LYS A 102 -10.87 37.58 14.12
C LYS A 102 -10.28 37.82 15.55
N PRO A 103 -9.11 37.24 15.92
CA PRO A 103 -8.62 37.16 17.31
C PRO A 103 -7.73 38.35 17.78
N VAL A 104 -7.59 38.52 19.11
CA VAL A 104 -6.72 39.50 19.82
C VAL A 104 -5.69 38.76 20.73
N PRO A 105 -4.42 39.21 20.93
CA PRO A 105 -3.38 38.47 21.67
C PRO A 105 -3.03 39.05 23.06
N THR A 106 -2.34 38.24 23.88
CA THR A 106 -1.69 38.63 25.17
C THR A 106 -0.48 37.70 25.48
N PRO A 107 0.46 38.06 26.41
CA PRO A 107 1.92 37.98 26.19
C PRO A 107 2.69 37.08 27.20
N GLY A 108 4.00 36.82 26.95
CA GLY A 108 4.95 36.49 28.04
C GLY A 108 6.01 35.37 27.87
N ARG A 109 6.76 35.26 26.76
CA ARG A 109 8.00 34.43 26.70
C ARG A 109 9.10 35.16 25.94
N ALA A 110 10.30 35.29 26.52
CA ALA A 110 11.45 35.88 25.82
C ALA A 110 11.97 34.89 24.74
N PRO A 111 12.25 35.32 23.51
CA PRO A 111 11.98 34.48 22.35
C PRO A 111 13.25 34.05 21.58
N SER A 112 13.19 32.91 20.87
CA SER A 112 13.97 32.71 19.63
C SER A 112 13.79 33.95 18.74
N PRO A 113 14.73 34.36 17.85
CA PRO A 113 14.48 35.47 16.93
C PRO A 113 13.11 35.25 16.30
N THR A 114 12.17 36.06 16.77
CA THR A 114 10.75 35.83 16.53
C THR A 114 10.53 36.59 15.27
N PHE A 115 10.93 35.95 14.18
CA PHE A 115 10.52 36.40 12.88
C PHE A 115 9.00 36.40 12.92
N PRO A 116 8.37 37.55 12.69
CA PRO A 116 6.93 37.59 12.74
C PRO A 116 6.41 36.57 11.73
N GLU A 117 5.51 35.71 12.20
CA GLU A 117 4.90 34.72 11.33
C GLU A 117 4.09 35.45 10.27
N VAL A 118 4.44 35.26 9.01
CA VAL A 118 3.68 35.86 7.92
C VAL A 118 2.66 34.85 7.46
N PHE A 119 1.42 35.29 7.41
CA PHE A 119 0.35 34.60 6.71
C PHE A 119 0.10 35.37 5.43
N LEU A 120 0.12 34.65 4.31
CA LEU A 120 -0.19 35.22 3.01
C LEU A 120 -1.19 34.31 2.32
N LYS A 121 -2.35 34.87 1.99
CA LYS A 121 -3.38 34.23 1.17
C LYS A 121 -3.41 34.92 -0.17
N ILE A 122 -3.28 34.16 -1.25
CA ILE A 122 -3.44 34.63 -2.63
C ILE A 122 -4.45 33.71 -3.31
N GLY A 123 -5.68 34.20 -3.53
CA GLY A 123 -6.79 33.38 -3.99
C GLY A 123 -7.13 32.29 -2.96
N SER A 124 -7.11 31.03 -3.40
CA SER A 124 -7.32 29.85 -2.54
C SER A 124 -6.03 29.31 -1.90
N ARG A 125 -4.86 29.87 -2.23
CA ARG A 125 -3.57 29.40 -1.72
C ARG A 125 -3.22 30.13 -0.43
N GLN A 126 -2.80 29.38 0.59
CA GLN A 126 -2.36 29.93 1.87
C GLN A 126 -0.91 29.53 2.12
N PHE A 127 -0.10 30.52 2.49
CA PHE A 127 1.31 30.39 2.83
C PHE A 127 1.51 30.88 4.25
N SER A 128 2.31 30.17 5.04
CA SER A 128 2.74 30.64 6.36
C SER A 128 4.21 30.31 6.64
N GLY A 129 4.87 31.16 7.40
CA GLY A 129 6.27 30.95 7.81
C GLY A 129 6.87 32.17 8.49
N GLY A 130 8.03 32.00 9.14
CA GLY A 130 8.75 33.12 9.75
C GLY A 130 9.33 34.06 8.70
N LEU A 131 9.07 35.37 8.81
CA LEU A 131 9.65 36.38 7.92
C LEU A 131 11.13 36.65 8.27
N GLN A 132 12.02 35.79 7.76
CA GLN A 132 13.46 35.92 8.00
C GLN A 132 14.11 37.05 7.20
N GLN A 133 13.51 37.40 6.05
CA GLN A 133 13.98 38.46 5.16
C GLN A 133 12.80 39.06 4.36
N PRO A 134 12.90 40.29 3.83
CA PRO A 134 11.80 40.95 3.12
C PRO A 134 11.24 40.16 1.92
N ALA A 135 12.09 39.43 1.20
CA ALA A 135 11.71 38.56 0.09
C ALA A 135 11.76 37.09 0.52
N PHE A 136 10.59 36.50 0.81
CA PHE A 136 10.51 35.18 1.47
C PHE A 136 9.70 34.14 0.68
N LEU A 137 9.09 34.52 -0.45
CA LEU A 137 8.28 33.64 -1.27
C LEU A 137 8.53 33.90 -2.76
N VAL A 138 8.68 32.82 -3.52
CA VAL A 138 8.55 32.84 -4.98
C VAL A 138 7.24 32.14 -5.33
N VAL A 139 6.40 32.81 -6.13
CA VAL A 139 5.10 32.29 -6.53
C VAL A 139 4.85 32.60 -8.00
N ARG A 140 4.22 31.66 -8.72
CA ARG A 140 3.66 31.90 -10.05
C ARG A 140 2.20 32.32 -9.95
N LEU A 141 1.92 33.49 -10.50
CA LEU A 141 0.58 34.04 -10.70
C LEU A 141 0.26 33.99 -12.19
N TYR A 142 -0.90 33.45 -12.55
CA TYR A 142 -1.38 33.52 -13.94
C TYR A 142 -2.09 34.85 -14.16
N ALA A 143 -2.42 35.20 -15.40
CA ALA A 143 -3.23 36.39 -15.65
C ALA A 143 -4.60 36.25 -14.95
N GLY A 144 -5.04 37.30 -14.25
CA GLY A 144 -6.32 37.31 -13.56
C GLY A 144 -6.33 38.19 -12.31
N THR A 145 -7.48 38.22 -11.65
CA THR A 145 -7.66 38.92 -10.37
C THR A 145 -7.53 37.92 -9.23
N TYR A 146 -6.69 38.24 -8.24
CA TYR A 146 -6.49 37.42 -7.06
C TYR A 146 -6.81 38.24 -5.80
N PRO A 147 -7.72 37.79 -4.93
CA PRO A 147 -7.83 38.38 -3.60
C PRO A 147 -6.53 38.10 -2.85
N VAL A 148 -5.93 39.14 -2.27
CA VAL A 148 -4.70 39.02 -1.48
C VAL A 148 -4.97 39.48 -0.07
N GLU A 149 -4.66 38.62 0.89
CA GLU A 149 -4.70 38.96 2.31
C GLU A 149 -3.33 38.61 2.89
N ALA A 150 -2.72 39.53 3.62
CA ALA A 150 -1.50 39.25 4.35
C ALA A 150 -1.56 39.78 5.77
N ALA A 151 -1.04 38.98 6.68
CA ALA A 151 -0.86 39.33 8.08
C ALA A 151 0.58 39.04 8.50
N ILE A 152 1.12 39.90 9.34
CA ILE A 152 2.46 39.79 9.94
C ILE A 152 2.24 39.64 11.46
N GLY A 153 2.54 38.47 12.01
CA GLY A 153 2.15 38.10 13.36
C GLY A 153 0.63 37.95 13.51
N THR A 154 0.14 37.96 14.75
CA THR A 154 -1.26 37.72 15.10
C THR A 154 -2.17 38.95 14.96
N LEU A 155 -1.61 40.14 14.72
CA LEU A 155 -2.34 41.42 14.82
C LEU A 155 -2.15 42.40 13.66
N HIS A 156 -1.08 42.28 12.88
CA HIS A 156 -0.75 43.32 11.92
C HIS A 156 -1.20 42.91 10.53
N HIS A 157 -2.10 43.69 9.94
CA HIS A 157 -2.30 43.64 8.50
C HIS A 157 -1.04 44.16 7.80
N ALA A 158 -0.60 43.49 6.74
CA ALA A 158 0.53 43.98 5.96
C ALA A 158 0.17 45.34 5.35
N ALA A 159 0.92 46.39 5.71
CA ALA A 159 0.70 47.73 5.17
C ALA A 159 0.96 47.82 3.65
N LYS A 160 1.86 46.96 3.15
CA LYS A 160 2.22 46.90 1.74
C LYS A 160 2.69 45.50 1.38
N ILE A 161 2.26 45.02 0.22
CA ILE A 161 2.80 43.83 -0.43
C ILE A 161 3.48 44.29 -1.71
N VAL A 162 4.76 43.97 -1.87
CA VAL A 162 5.52 44.28 -3.08
C VAL A 162 5.70 42.99 -3.87
N LEU A 163 5.12 42.94 -5.06
CA LEU A 163 5.36 41.87 -6.02
C LEU A 163 6.43 42.36 -7.00
N THR A 164 7.60 41.75 -6.93
CA THR A 164 8.70 42.04 -7.86
C THR A 164 8.73 40.95 -8.93
N PRO A 165 8.49 41.26 -10.21
CA PRO A 165 8.69 40.31 -11.29
C PRO A 165 10.14 39.82 -11.28
N LEU A 166 10.32 38.50 -11.26
CA LEU A 166 11.65 37.90 -11.40
C LEU A 166 11.96 37.69 -12.87
N ASP A 167 13.10 38.21 -13.32
CA ASP A 167 13.59 38.00 -14.67
C ASP A 167 14.07 36.55 -14.88
N ALA A 168 14.15 36.12 -16.14
CA ALA A 168 14.54 34.76 -16.48
C ALA A 168 16.00 34.43 -16.09
N LYS A 169 16.89 35.41 -15.88
CA LYS A 169 18.28 35.17 -15.46
C LYS A 169 18.41 35.08 -13.93
N ASN A 170 17.37 35.42 -13.17
CA ASN A 170 17.37 35.33 -11.72
C ASN A 170 17.53 33.87 -11.24
N ALA A 171 18.44 33.62 -10.29
CA ALA A 171 18.72 32.28 -9.79
C ALA A 171 17.48 31.61 -9.14
N ASN A 172 16.65 32.38 -8.42
CA ASN A 172 15.43 31.85 -7.82
C ASN A 172 14.36 31.52 -8.87
N TYR A 173 14.27 32.33 -9.94
CA TYR A 173 13.42 32.00 -11.09
C TYR A 173 13.84 30.68 -11.72
N GLN A 174 15.13 30.51 -12.01
CA GLN A 174 15.64 29.29 -12.64
C GLN A 174 15.39 28.05 -11.77
N ARG A 175 15.61 28.15 -10.45
CA ARG A 175 15.31 27.06 -9.50
C ARG A 175 13.83 26.72 -9.47
N PHE A 176 12.95 27.73 -9.43
CA PHE A 176 11.50 27.52 -9.41
C PHE A 176 10.97 26.95 -10.73
N ALA A 177 11.46 27.45 -11.87
CA ALA A 177 11.12 26.93 -13.20
C ALA A 177 11.59 25.49 -13.39
N ALA A 178 12.76 25.12 -12.86
CA ALA A 178 13.24 23.74 -12.87
C ALA A 178 12.40 22.83 -11.95
N PHE A 179 11.93 23.34 -10.82
CA PHE A 179 11.00 22.64 -9.91
C PHE A 179 9.64 22.37 -10.56
N GLU A 180 9.04 23.37 -11.22
CA GLU A 180 7.73 23.24 -11.87
C GLU A 180 7.72 22.28 -13.06
N LYS A 181 8.88 22.06 -13.71
CA LYS A 181 9.02 21.08 -14.80
C LYS A 181 8.97 19.63 -14.32
N ARG A 182 9.03 19.38 -13.01
CA ARG A 182 9.03 18.03 -12.46
C ARG A 182 7.59 17.55 -12.31
N ALA A 183 7.31 16.32 -12.74
CA ALA A 183 6.03 15.68 -12.52
C ALA A 183 6.10 14.83 -11.23
N PRO A 184 5.20 15.04 -10.24
CA PRO A 184 5.04 14.06 -9.18
C PRO A 184 4.47 12.76 -9.75
N LYS A 185 4.75 11.65 -9.08
CA LYS A 185 4.21 10.33 -9.45
C LYS A 185 3.18 9.89 -8.43
N ILE A 186 2.07 9.33 -8.89
CA ILE A 186 1.05 8.71 -8.03
C ILE A 186 1.17 7.19 -8.08
N GLY A 187 1.20 6.56 -6.92
CA GLY A 187 1.17 5.11 -6.75
C GLY A 187 -0.02 4.68 -5.92
N LEU A 188 -0.62 3.54 -6.29
CA LEU A 188 -1.60 2.83 -5.49
C LEU A 188 -0.90 1.67 -4.78
N TYR A 189 -1.24 1.45 -3.51
CA TYR A 189 -0.68 0.41 -2.69
C TYR A 189 -1.77 -0.35 -1.97
N MET A 190 -1.61 -1.66 -1.82
CA MET A 190 -2.54 -2.49 -1.05
C MET A 190 -1.78 -3.48 -0.18
N GLY A 191 -2.30 -3.74 1.02
CA GLY A 191 -1.71 -4.69 1.96
C GLY A 191 -2.40 -4.63 3.30
N PHE A 192 -1.65 -4.73 4.40
CA PHE A 192 -2.23 -4.71 5.74
C PHE A 192 -1.32 -4.05 6.78
N ARG A 193 -1.94 -3.66 7.89
CA ARG A 193 -1.27 -3.12 9.08
C ARG A 193 -0.65 -4.25 9.92
N ARG A 194 0.61 -4.09 10.30
CA ARG A 194 1.35 -4.87 11.30
C ARG A 194 1.48 -4.09 12.60
N ASP A 195 1.91 -4.77 13.67
CA ASP A 195 2.23 -4.13 14.95
C ASP A 195 3.34 -3.06 14.80
N CYS A 196 4.30 -3.29 13.90
CA CYS A 196 5.45 -2.43 13.66
C CYS A 196 5.31 -1.49 12.45
N GLY A 197 4.13 -1.37 11.86
CA GLY A 197 3.89 -0.51 10.70
C GLY A 197 2.95 -1.14 9.68
N ASP A 198 3.32 -1.13 8.42
CA ASP A 198 2.50 -1.61 7.31
C ASP A 198 3.33 -2.50 6.37
N THR A 199 2.70 -3.51 5.80
CA THR A 199 3.21 -4.27 4.66
C THR A 199 2.31 -3.95 3.49
N MET A 200 2.83 -3.20 2.53
CA MET A 200 2.08 -2.73 1.38
C MET A 200 2.84 -3.10 0.10
N LEU A 201 2.14 -3.63 -0.89
CA LEU A 201 2.67 -3.83 -2.24
C LEU A 201 2.02 -2.84 -3.20
N SER A 202 2.77 -2.37 -4.18
CA SER A 202 2.24 -1.48 -5.22
C SER A 202 1.24 -2.22 -6.10
N ALA A 203 0.09 -1.61 -6.32
CA ALA A 203 -0.93 -2.06 -7.26
C ALA A 203 -0.68 -1.42 -8.62
N GLY A 204 0.14 -2.09 -9.42
CA GLY A 204 0.59 -1.57 -10.73
C GLY A 204 1.81 -0.64 -10.62
N LYS A 205 2.21 -0.07 -11.76
CA LYS A 205 3.30 0.91 -11.84
C LYS A 205 2.80 2.30 -11.44
N SER A 206 3.62 3.08 -10.75
CA SER A 206 3.31 4.48 -10.49
C SER A 206 3.21 5.28 -11.79
N GLN A 207 2.30 6.26 -11.80
CA GLN A 207 1.96 7.05 -12.98
C GLN A 207 2.42 8.49 -12.78
N ASP A 208 3.07 9.08 -13.78
CA ASP A 208 3.42 10.50 -13.75
C ASP A 208 2.14 11.36 -13.78
N VAL A 209 2.14 12.44 -13.01
CA VAL A 209 1.07 13.44 -13.00
C VAL A 209 1.58 14.72 -13.67
N PRO A 210 1.56 14.78 -15.02
CA PRO A 210 2.10 15.92 -15.74
C PRO A 210 1.15 17.12 -15.66
N GLY A 211 1.67 18.23 -15.15
CA GLY A 211 0.98 19.51 -15.14
C GLY A 211 -0.12 19.61 -14.08
N THR A 212 -1.07 20.53 -14.30
CA THR A 212 -2.03 20.97 -13.28
C THR A 212 -3.49 20.66 -13.61
N ASN A 213 -3.77 20.13 -14.79
CA ASN A 213 -5.14 19.77 -15.18
C ASN A 213 -5.56 18.50 -14.44
N LEU A 214 -6.78 18.48 -13.90
CA LEU A 214 -7.32 17.30 -13.25
C LEU A 214 -7.42 16.15 -14.28
N ARG A 215 -6.86 15.00 -13.93
CA ARG A 215 -6.89 13.78 -14.75
C ARG A 215 -7.30 12.60 -13.89
N ARG A 216 -7.95 11.61 -14.51
CA ARG A 216 -8.25 10.33 -13.90
C ARG A 216 -7.06 9.40 -14.08
N TYR A 217 -6.63 8.76 -13.00
CA TYR A 217 -5.61 7.71 -12.99
C TYR A 217 -6.28 6.43 -12.51
N VAL A 218 -6.12 5.35 -13.26
CA VAL A 218 -6.72 4.03 -12.97
C VAL A 218 -5.62 3.04 -12.66
N PHE A 219 -5.80 2.29 -11.58
CA PHE A 219 -4.90 1.23 -11.15
C PHE A 219 -5.72 -0.04 -10.98
N GLU A 220 -5.22 -1.14 -11.51
CA GLU A 220 -5.89 -2.44 -11.47
C GLU A 220 -4.93 -3.49 -10.91
N GLY A 221 -5.47 -4.42 -10.13
CA GLY A 221 -4.69 -5.49 -9.54
C GLY A 221 -5.56 -6.61 -9.02
N ALA A 222 -5.10 -7.85 -9.19
CA ALA A 222 -5.79 -8.99 -8.60
C ALA A 222 -5.58 -8.98 -7.09
N MET A 223 -6.67 -8.90 -6.30
CA MET A 223 -6.59 -8.83 -4.83
C MET A 223 -5.75 -9.94 -4.19
N ARG A 224 -5.70 -11.13 -4.80
CA ARG A 224 -4.88 -12.27 -4.35
C ARG A 224 -3.36 -12.04 -4.42
N ASN A 225 -2.91 -11.04 -5.19
CA ASN A 225 -1.50 -10.70 -5.31
C ASN A 225 -1.03 -9.79 -4.16
N PHE A 226 -1.95 -9.33 -3.31
CA PHE A 226 -1.64 -8.48 -2.18
C PHE A 226 -1.69 -9.28 -0.89
N PRO A 227 -0.86 -8.92 0.11
CA PRO A 227 -0.83 -9.61 1.38
C PRO A 227 -2.24 -9.67 2.00
N ASN A 228 -2.68 -10.87 2.39
CA ASN A 228 -3.97 -11.05 3.01
C ASN A 228 -3.83 -10.87 4.52
N PRO A 229 -4.68 -10.07 5.18
CA PRO A 229 -4.71 -10.06 6.62
C PRO A 229 -5.29 -11.37 7.14
N GLU A 230 -4.41 -12.30 7.51
CA GLU A 230 -4.79 -13.40 8.39
C GLU A 230 -4.46 -12.95 9.81
N VAL A 231 -5.50 -12.68 10.59
CA VAL A 231 -5.40 -12.41 12.02
C VAL A 231 -5.65 -13.71 12.75
N GLY A 232 -4.76 -14.09 13.68
CA GLY A 232 -4.98 -15.27 14.50
C GLY A 232 -6.24 -15.10 15.34
N VAL A 233 -6.99 -16.18 15.56
CA VAL A 233 -8.22 -16.17 16.42
C VAL A 233 -7.92 -15.71 17.85
N HIS A 234 -6.64 -15.73 18.24
CA HIS A 234 -6.15 -15.34 19.57
C HIS A 234 -5.24 -14.10 19.55
N ASP A 235 -5.14 -13.38 18.42
CA ASP A 235 -4.39 -12.12 18.39
C ASP A 235 -5.17 -11.06 19.19
N ALA A 236 -4.63 -10.70 20.35
CA ALA A 236 -5.18 -9.65 21.21
C ALA A 236 -5.07 -8.25 20.59
N ASN A 237 -4.32 -8.09 19.49
CA ASN A 237 -4.07 -6.81 18.85
C ASN A 237 -5.03 -6.58 17.69
N TYR A 238 -6.21 -6.04 18.00
CA TYR A 238 -7.36 -5.88 17.11
C TYR A 238 -7.12 -4.97 15.87
N ILE A 239 -5.99 -4.24 15.82
CA ILE A 239 -5.60 -3.37 14.69
C ILE A 239 -4.63 -4.00 13.71
N SER A 240 -3.98 -5.10 14.08
CA SER A 240 -3.13 -5.88 13.18
C SER A 240 -4.02 -6.72 12.27
N GLY A 241 -3.67 -6.81 10.98
CA GLY A 241 -4.54 -7.44 9.99
C GLY A 241 -5.68 -6.53 9.46
N ILE A 242 -5.62 -5.21 9.65
CA ILE A 242 -6.52 -4.32 8.89
C ILE A 242 -5.99 -4.20 7.46
N ARG A 243 -6.82 -4.55 6.47
CA ARG A 243 -6.52 -4.31 5.06
C ARG A 243 -6.42 -2.81 4.80
N GLN A 244 -5.33 -2.40 4.17
CA GLN A 244 -5.06 -1.01 3.85
C GLN A 244 -4.97 -0.82 2.34
N ILE A 245 -5.48 0.32 1.88
CA ILE A 245 -5.25 0.84 0.54
C ILE A 245 -4.63 2.23 0.68
N GLY A 246 -3.44 2.41 0.15
CA GLY A 246 -2.66 3.63 0.26
C GLY A 246 -2.49 4.28 -1.10
N ILE A 247 -2.71 5.60 -1.19
CA ILE A 247 -2.39 6.39 -2.37
C ILE A 247 -1.28 7.35 -1.98
N ARG A 248 -0.15 7.25 -2.65
CA ARG A 248 1.08 7.94 -2.25
C ARG A 248 1.65 8.70 -3.44
N SER A 249 2.23 9.86 -3.14
CA SER A 249 3.20 10.47 -4.04
C SER A 249 4.50 9.70 -3.89
N GLU A 250 5.02 9.13 -4.97
CA GLU A 250 6.28 8.37 -4.90
C GLU A 250 7.44 9.28 -4.52
N TYR A 251 8.36 8.72 -3.74
CA TYR A 251 9.59 9.42 -3.36
C TYR A 251 10.53 9.47 -4.56
N THR A 252 10.73 10.66 -5.09
CA THR A 252 11.62 10.91 -6.21
C THR A 252 12.94 11.42 -5.68
N ASP A 253 13.97 10.57 -5.69
CA ASP A 253 15.41 10.86 -5.59
C ASP A 253 15.92 11.94 -4.61
N GLY A 254 15.12 12.32 -3.61
CA GLY A 254 15.43 13.35 -2.62
C GLY A 254 15.33 14.80 -3.11
N ARG A 255 14.88 15.04 -4.34
CA ARG A 255 14.67 16.39 -4.87
C ARG A 255 13.28 16.91 -4.50
N ASP A 256 13.17 18.22 -4.27
CA ASP A 256 11.87 18.88 -4.05
C ASP A 256 10.90 18.59 -5.22
N MET A 257 9.66 18.21 -4.92
CA MET A 257 8.62 17.95 -5.93
C MET A 257 7.38 18.80 -5.73
N PRO A 258 6.66 19.13 -6.82
CA PRO A 258 5.32 19.68 -6.71
C PRO A 258 4.42 18.76 -5.88
N ARG A 259 3.60 19.36 -5.02
CA ARG A 259 2.63 18.60 -4.21
C ARG A 259 1.51 18.11 -5.11
N LEU A 260 1.13 16.85 -4.91
CA LEU A 260 0.01 16.24 -5.61
C LEU A 260 -1.32 16.65 -4.95
N LEU A 261 -2.28 17.07 -5.76
CA LEU A 261 -3.65 17.33 -5.33
C LEU A 261 -4.54 16.17 -5.75
N ILE A 262 -5.06 15.42 -4.77
CA ILE A 262 -6.08 14.38 -5.00
C ILE A 262 -7.45 15.00 -4.73
N ARG A 263 -8.32 15.01 -5.73
CA ARG A 263 -9.69 15.54 -5.58
C ARG A 263 -10.66 14.51 -5.02
N SER A 264 -10.57 13.28 -5.50
CA SER A 264 -11.44 12.17 -5.10
C SER A 264 -10.73 10.86 -5.35
N VAL A 265 -11.18 9.81 -4.66
CA VAL A 265 -10.71 8.44 -4.81
C VAL A 265 -11.95 7.56 -4.89
N GLU A 266 -11.97 6.62 -5.83
CA GLU A 266 -13.04 5.66 -6.04
C GLU A 266 -12.46 4.25 -6.07
N PHE A 267 -13.15 3.30 -5.46
CA PHE A 267 -12.74 1.90 -5.38
C PHE A 267 -13.87 1.02 -5.91
N GLU A 268 -13.54 0.13 -6.84
CA GLU A 268 -14.48 -0.84 -7.40
C GLU A 268 -13.91 -2.25 -7.22
N GLY A 269 -14.68 -3.15 -6.61
CA GLY A 269 -14.31 -4.56 -6.45
C GLY A 269 -15.09 -5.30 -5.35
N PRO A 270 -15.03 -6.65 -5.31
CA PRO A 270 -14.39 -7.54 -6.28
C PRO A 270 -15.07 -7.51 -7.65
N TYR A 271 -14.28 -7.23 -8.69
CA TYR A 271 -14.73 -7.36 -10.08
C TYR A 271 -14.50 -8.80 -10.57
N TYR A 272 -15.52 -9.40 -11.17
CA TYR A 272 -15.41 -10.71 -11.82
C TYR A 272 -15.86 -10.56 -13.27
N ASP A 273 -14.92 -10.55 -14.23
CA ASP A 273 -15.23 -10.49 -15.67
C ASP A 273 -16.24 -11.57 -16.10
N GLN A 274 -16.18 -12.72 -15.43
CA GLN A 274 -17.10 -13.83 -15.59
C GLN A 274 -17.22 -14.62 -14.28
N TRP A 275 -18.44 -15.05 -13.97
CA TRP A 275 -18.70 -15.99 -12.88
C TRP A 275 -19.28 -17.31 -13.43
N PRO A 276 -18.74 -18.48 -13.04
CA PRO A 276 -17.56 -18.68 -12.20
C PRO A 276 -16.24 -18.31 -12.90
N SER A 277 -15.21 -17.94 -12.12
CA SER A 277 -13.89 -17.58 -12.66
C SER A 277 -13.21 -18.74 -13.40
N PRO A 278 -12.26 -18.48 -14.33
CA PRO A 278 -11.48 -19.53 -15.00
C PRO A 278 -10.80 -20.49 -14.02
N ALA A 279 -10.25 -19.97 -12.92
CA ALA A 279 -9.64 -20.79 -11.87
C ALA A 279 -10.67 -21.72 -11.19
N TYR A 280 -11.88 -21.21 -10.92
CA TYR A 280 -12.96 -22.03 -10.39
C TYR A 280 -13.33 -23.14 -11.37
N LYS A 281 -13.54 -22.80 -12.65
CA LYS A 281 -13.85 -23.78 -13.71
C LYS A 281 -12.75 -24.84 -13.86
N ASN A 282 -11.47 -24.46 -13.75
CA ASN A 282 -10.33 -25.39 -13.85
C ASN A 282 -10.22 -26.42 -12.73
N ILE A 283 -10.81 -26.14 -11.56
CA ILE A 283 -10.83 -27.04 -10.40
C ILE A 283 -12.18 -27.76 -10.31
N PHE A 284 -13.28 -27.02 -10.28
CA PHE A 284 -14.62 -27.54 -9.99
C PHE A 284 -15.43 -27.87 -11.26
N GLY A 285 -15.06 -27.33 -12.42
CA GLY A 285 -15.79 -27.54 -13.68
C GLY A 285 -15.62 -28.93 -14.29
N VAL A 286 -14.70 -29.74 -13.77
CA VAL A 286 -14.38 -31.08 -14.29
C VAL A 286 -15.37 -32.17 -13.84
N ALA A 287 -16.31 -31.85 -12.94
CA ALA A 287 -17.23 -32.82 -12.37
C ALA A 287 -18.69 -32.30 -12.38
N THR A 288 -19.39 -32.57 -13.48
CA THR A 288 -20.85 -32.44 -13.55
C THR A 288 -21.52 -33.77 -13.18
N GLY A 289 -22.70 -33.71 -12.54
CA GLY A 289 -23.51 -34.88 -12.18
C GLY A 289 -22.93 -35.82 -11.10
N GLY A 290 -23.76 -36.74 -10.63
CA GLY A 290 -23.42 -37.72 -9.58
C GLY A 290 -23.45 -37.16 -8.16
N SER A 291 -23.06 -37.99 -7.18
CA SER A 291 -23.00 -37.58 -5.78
C SER A 291 -21.84 -36.62 -5.50
N ASP A 292 -21.89 -35.91 -4.36
CA ASP A 292 -20.77 -35.08 -3.88
C ASP A 292 -19.48 -35.87 -3.76
N ALA A 293 -19.56 -37.11 -3.27
CA ALA A 293 -18.39 -37.99 -3.16
C ALA A 293 -17.77 -38.30 -4.52
N ASP A 294 -18.59 -38.58 -5.54
CA ASP A 294 -18.10 -38.88 -6.90
C ASP A 294 -17.47 -37.63 -7.53
N ARG A 295 -18.10 -36.47 -7.34
CA ARG A 295 -17.57 -35.19 -7.84
C ARG A 295 -16.25 -34.84 -7.17
N ALA A 296 -16.17 -34.94 -5.85
CA ALA A 296 -14.94 -34.71 -5.10
C ALA A 296 -13.82 -35.64 -5.59
N ARG A 297 -14.11 -36.94 -5.76
CA ARG A 297 -13.12 -37.90 -6.27
C ARG A 297 -12.56 -37.52 -7.63
N ARG A 298 -13.41 -37.15 -8.60
CA ARG A 298 -12.95 -36.72 -9.93
C ARG A 298 -12.11 -35.45 -9.85
N ILE A 299 -12.55 -34.46 -9.07
CA ILE A 299 -11.82 -33.19 -8.89
C ILE A 299 -10.44 -33.44 -8.29
N LEU A 300 -10.39 -34.17 -7.17
CA LEU A 300 -9.16 -34.43 -6.41
C LEU A 300 -8.18 -35.27 -7.20
N ARG A 301 -8.64 -36.33 -7.90
CA ARG A 301 -7.79 -37.14 -8.77
C ARG A 301 -7.19 -36.34 -9.93
N ASN A 302 -8.01 -35.53 -10.59
CA ASN A 302 -7.54 -34.67 -11.70
C ASN A 302 -6.55 -33.63 -11.21
N PHE A 303 -6.80 -33.01 -10.06
CA PHE A 303 -5.89 -32.04 -9.47
C PHE A 303 -4.56 -32.69 -9.06
N ALA A 304 -4.61 -33.79 -8.31
CA ALA A 304 -3.44 -34.48 -7.82
C ALA A 304 -2.60 -35.08 -8.96
N THR A 305 -3.22 -35.54 -10.06
CA THR A 305 -2.47 -36.01 -11.25
C THR A 305 -1.61 -34.89 -11.84
N ARG A 306 -2.15 -33.67 -11.90
CA ARG A 306 -1.38 -32.49 -12.36
C ARG A 306 -0.34 -32.07 -11.32
N ALA A 307 -0.70 -32.07 -10.04
CA ALA A 307 0.17 -31.66 -8.95
C ALA A 307 1.40 -32.58 -8.81
N PHE A 308 1.20 -33.89 -8.92
CA PHE A 308 2.26 -34.91 -8.83
C PHE A 308 2.93 -35.20 -10.18
N ARG A 309 2.46 -34.55 -11.26
CA ARG A 309 2.98 -34.69 -12.64
C ARG A 309 2.94 -36.13 -13.19
N ARG A 310 2.10 -36.99 -12.61
CA ARG A 310 1.90 -38.39 -13.01
C ARG A 310 0.54 -38.89 -12.53
N PRO A 311 0.04 -40.02 -13.05
CA PRO A 311 -1.11 -40.69 -12.48
C PRO A 311 -0.94 -40.93 -10.98
N VAL A 312 -1.97 -40.57 -10.22
CA VAL A 312 -2.05 -40.77 -8.77
C VAL A 312 -2.24 -42.26 -8.49
N THR A 313 -1.52 -42.79 -7.51
CA THR A 313 -1.69 -44.18 -7.07
C THR A 313 -2.98 -44.34 -6.25
N ALA A 314 -3.48 -45.56 -6.12
CA ALA A 314 -4.67 -45.82 -5.30
C ALA A 314 -4.47 -45.42 -3.82
N ALA A 315 -3.26 -45.62 -3.29
CA ALA A 315 -2.91 -45.23 -1.93
C ALA A 315 -2.96 -43.70 -1.75
N GLU A 316 -2.35 -42.94 -2.67
CA GLU A 316 -2.37 -41.48 -2.65
C GLU A 316 -3.79 -40.93 -2.82
N GLU A 317 -4.59 -41.49 -3.74
CA GLU A 317 -6.00 -41.09 -3.92
C GLU A 317 -6.81 -41.32 -2.64
N ASN A 318 -6.62 -42.46 -1.98
CA ASN A 318 -7.31 -42.78 -0.74
C ASN A 318 -6.93 -41.82 0.41
N THR A 319 -5.65 -41.45 0.54
CA THR A 319 -5.19 -40.46 1.52
C THR A 319 -5.88 -39.10 1.31
N ILE A 320 -5.91 -38.62 0.06
CA ILE A 320 -6.53 -37.32 -0.28
C ILE A 320 -8.04 -37.36 -0.03
N LEU A 321 -8.70 -38.46 -0.40
CA LEU A 321 -10.14 -38.65 -0.17
C LEU A 321 -10.49 -38.78 1.32
N ALA A 322 -9.60 -39.34 2.14
CA ALA A 322 -9.80 -39.43 3.58
C ALA A 322 -9.88 -38.03 4.21
N THR A 323 -9.03 -37.09 3.79
CA THR A 323 -9.10 -35.68 4.22
C THR A 323 -10.44 -35.05 3.84
N TYR A 324 -10.90 -35.24 2.61
CA TYR A 324 -12.21 -34.74 2.17
C TYR A 324 -13.34 -35.29 3.06
N ARG A 325 -13.37 -36.61 3.29
CA ARG A 325 -14.38 -37.26 4.14
C ARG A 325 -14.35 -36.74 5.57
N ALA A 326 -13.17 -36.61 6.17
CA ALA A 326 -13.02 -36.06 7.52
C ALA A 326 -13.51 -34.61 7.63
N SER A 327 -13.20 -33.78 6.61
CA SER A 327 -13.68 -32.39 6.53
C SER A 327 -15.21 -32.32 6.39
N THR A 328 -15.81 -33.18 5.55
CA THR A 328 -17.28 -33.24 5.44
C THR A 328 -17.94 -33.74 6.73
N ALA A 329 -17.33 -34.71 7.42
CA ALA A 329 -17.84 -35.26 8.68
C ALA A 329 -17.79 -34.25 9.83
N SER A 330 -16.93 -33.24 9.73
CA SER A 330 -16.85 -32.12 10.67
C SER A 330 -17.79 -30.95 10.30
N GLY A 331 -18.73 -31.18 9.36
CA GLY A 331 -19.78 -30.23 9.00
C GLY A 331 -19.37 -29.16 7.99
N ARG A 332 -18.17 -29.24 7.39
CA ARG A 332 -17.75 -28.30 6.35
C ARG A 332 -18.49 -28.57 5.04
N GLY A 333 -18.82 -27.49 4.32
CA GLY A 333 -19.49 -27.60 3.02
C GLY A 333 -18.59 -28.20 1.95
N PHE A 334 -19.20 -28.81 0.92
CA PHE A 334 -18.52 -29.51 -0.20
C PHE A 334 -17.28 -28.77 -0.71
N ARG A 335 -17.42 -27.47 -1.02
CA ARG A 335 -16.34 -26.67 -1.59
C ARG A 335 -15.16 -26.54 -0.65
N ASP A 336 -15.41 -26.34 0.65
CA ASP A 336 -14.34 -26.16 1.63
C ASP A 336 -13.68 -27.49 1.95
N SER A 337 -14.44 -28.60 2.00
CA SER A 337 -13.85 -29.93 2.13
C SER A 337 -12.98 -30.33 0.95
N VAL A 338 -13.35 -29.93 -0.28
CA VAL A 338 -12.46 -30.08 -1.43
C VAL A 338 -11.21 -29.23 -1.25
N LYS A 339 -11.31 -27.97 -0.82
CA LYS A 339 -10.13 -27.11 -0.58
C LYS A 339 -9.18 -27.72 0.45
N ASP A 340 -9.69 -28.31 1.54
CA ASP A 340 -8.85 -28.95 2.56
C ASP A 340 -8.06 -30.12 1.97
N ALA A 341 -8.69 -30.94 1.13
CA ALA A 341 -8.02 -32.04 0.44
C ALA A 341 -7.03 -31.57 -0.65
N LEU A 342 -7.32 -30.45 -1.32
CA LEU A 342 -6.37 -29.79 -2.23
C LEU A 342 -5.16 -29.26 -1.47
N LEU A 343 -5.36 -28.66 -0.29
CA LEU A 343 -4.28 -28.19 0.58
C LEU A 343 -3.36 -29.33 0.96
N VAL A 344 -3.91 -30.46 1.43
CA VAL A 344 -3.13 -31.67 1.73
C VAL A 344 -2.34 -32.14 0.51
N THR A 345 -2.95 -32.14 -0.68
CA THR A 345 -2.26 -32.51 -1.92
C THR A 345 -1.04 -31.60 -2.18
N LEU A 346 -1.14 -30.31 -1.88
CA LEU A 346 -0.06 -29.32 -2.05
C LEU A 346 1.00 -29.38 -0.93
N THR A 347 0.80 -30.16 0.12
CA THR A 347 1.80 -30.37 1.19
C THR A 347 2.40 -31.77 1.15
N MET A 348 1.99 -32.63 0.21
CA MET A 348 2.54 -33.97 0.06
C MET A 348 3.93 -33.94 -0.61
N PRO A 349 4.86 -34.86 -0.26
CA PRO A 349 6.21 -34.91 -0.85
C PRO A 349 6.23 -34.96 -2.38
N GLN A 350 5.24 -35.62 -2.97
CA GLN A 350 5.05 -35.76 -4.41
C GLN A 350 4.78 -34.42 -5.12
N PHE A 351 4.30 -33.42 -4.38
CA PHE A 351 4.16 -32.05 -4.88
C PHE A 351 5.40 -31.20 -4.56
N LEU A 352 5.92 -31.30 -3.34
CA LEU A 352 7.04 -30.46 -2.89
C LEU A 352 8.36 -30.77 -3.63
N PHE A 353 8.55 -32.02 -4.03
CA PHE A 353 9.76 -32.49 -4.69
C PHE A 353 9.46 -33.07 -6.07
N LEU A 354 10.46 -33.01 -6.95
CA LEU A 354 10.53 -33.87 -8.13
C LEU A 354 11.04 -35.23 -7.67
N VAL A 355 10.10 -36.11 -7.31
CA VAL A 355 10.43 -37.45 -6.83
C VAL A 355 10.78 -38.35 -8.01
N GLU A 356 12.00 -38.87 -8.00
CA GLU A 356 12.49 -39.87 -8.94
C GLU A 356 12.55 -41.23 -8.26
N LYS A 357 12.20 -42.29 -9.00
CA LYS A 357 12.44 -43.66 -8.56
C LYS A 357 13.89 -43.99 -8.87
N SER A 358 14.65 -44.22 -7.81
CA SER A 358 16.05 -44.61 -7.88
C SER A 358 16.24 -45.90 -7.09
N ALA A 359 16.85 -46.91 -7.74
CA ALA A 359 17.22 -48.16 -7.10
C ALA A 359 18.63 -48.11 -6.51
N SER A 360 19.45 -47.15 -6.93
CA SER A 360 20.86 -47.01 -6.58
C SER A 360 21.29 -45.53 -6.56
N PRO A 361 22.37 -45.17 -5.85
CA PRO A 361 22.94 -43.82 -5.89
C PRO A 361 23.54 -43.41 -7.26
N GLY A 362 23.58 -44.32 -8.23
CA GLY A 362 24.14 -44.07 -9.55
C GLY A 362 23.16 -43.40 -10.52
N PRO A 363 23.63 -42.95 -11.69
CA PRO A 363 22.76 -42.43 -12.74
C PRO A 363 21.82 -43.51 -13.28
N GLU A 364 20.51 -43.23 -13.27
CA GLU A 364 19.47 -44.12 -13.78
C GLU A 364 18.65 -43.44 -14.88
N PRO A 365 18.16 -44.20 -15.88
CA PRO A 365 17.26 -43.65 -16.89
C PRO A 365 15.94 -43.18 -16.27
N LEU A 366 15.58 -41.92 -16.52
CA LEU A 366 14.30 -41.37 -16.10
C LEU A 366 13.13 -42.10 -16.77
N ASP A 367 12.05 -42.33 -16.03
CA ASP A 367 10.78 -42.71 -16.61
C ASP A 367 10.18 -41.56 -17.46
N ASN A 368 9.12 -41.86 -18.21
CA ASN A 368 8.53 -40.87 -19.12
C ASN A 368 7.89 -39.68 -18.40
N TYR A 369 7.33 -39.86 -17.20
CA TYR A 369 6.75 -38.79 -16.39
C TYR A 369 7.83 -37.97 -15.67
N GLU A 370 8.89 -38.62 -15.22
CA GLU A 370 10.08 -37.98 -14.67
C GLU A 370 10.76 -37.09 -15.72
N LEU A 371 10.93 -37.60 -16.94
CA LEU A 371 11.44 -36.83 -18.08
C LEU A 371 10.54 -35.62 -18.38
N ALA A 372 9.22 -35.82 -18.47
CA ALA A 372 8.27 -34.73 -18.69
C ALA A 372 8.37 -33.65 -17.61
N SER A 373 8.51 -34.08 -16.36
CA SER A 373 8.61 -33.17 -15.22
C SER A 373 9.91 -32.38 -15.25
N LYS A 374 11.07 -33.04 -15.43
CA LYS A 374 12.36 -32.34 -15.52
C LYS A 374 12.40 -31.37 -16.69
N LEU A 375 11.92 -31.79 -17.86
CA LEU A 375 11.87 -30.92 -19.05
C LEU A 375 11.04 -29.67 -18.79
N SER A 376 9.85 -29.82 -18.20
CA SER A 376 8.97 -28.70 -17.90
C SER A 376 9.50 -27.77 -16.82
N TYR A 377 10.13 -28.29 -15.76
CA TYR A 377 10.74 -27.43 -14.76
C TYR A 377 11.97 -26.71 -15.29
N PHE A 378 12.73 -27.34 -16.19
CA PHE A 378 13.87 -26.73 -16.85
C PHE A 378 13.47 -25.57 -17.79
N LEU A 379 12.41 -25.73 -18.58
CA LEU A 379 12.00 -24.73 -19.57
C LEU A 379 10.95 -23.72 -19.06
N TRP A 380 10.06 -24.13 -18.17
CA TRP A 380 8.90 -23.33 -17.75
C TRP A 380 8.87 -23.01 -16.26
N ASN A 381 9.79 -23.55 -15.45
CA ASN A 381 9.74 -23.46 -13.99
C ASN A 381 8.35 -23.83 -13.42
N GLY A 382 7.75 -24.89 -13.99
CA GLY A 382 6.38 -25.30 -13.66
C GLY A 382 6.02 -26.69 -14.16
N PRO A 383 4.85 -27.23 -13.79
CA PRO A 383 4.44 -28.58 -14.15
C PRO A 383 4.20 -28.73 -15.67
N PRO A 384 4.42 -29.93 -16.23
CA PRO A 384 4.16 -30.23 -17.62
C PRO A 384 2.68 -30.02 -17.94
N ASP A 385 2.40 -29.59 -19.16
CA ASP A 385 1.01 -29.44 -19.60
C ASP A 385 0.39 -30.80 -19.98
N ARG A 386 -0.88 -30.75 -20.40
CA ARG A 386 -1.62 -31.95 -20.77
C ARG A 386 -0.99 -32.67 -21.97
N HIS A 387 -0.41 -31.94 -22.92
CA HIS A 387 0.19 -32.53 -24.12
C HIS A 387 1.45 -33.31 -23.76
N THR A 388 2.37 -32.71 -22.98
CA THR A 388 3.58 -33.39 -22.50
C THR A 388 3.22 -34.61 -21.65
N LEU A 389 2.23 -34.50 -20.77
CA LEU A 389 1.76 -35.63 -19.96
C LEU A 389 1.12 -36.75 -20.80
N GLN A 390 0.47 -36.42 -21.92
CA GLN A 390 -0.08 -37.43 -22.84
C GLN A 390 1.04 -38.17 -23.59
N LEU A 391 2.08 -37.47 -24.05
CA LEU A 391 3.26 -38.09 -24.63
C LEU A 391 3.97 -39.01 -23.62
N ALA A 392 4.05 -38.56 -22.36
CA ALA A 392 4.60 -39.36 -21.27
C ALA A 392 3.77 -40.61 -21.01
N ALA A 393 2.44 -40.48 -20.95
CA ALA A 393 1.51 -41.58 -20.76
C ALA A 393 1.55 -42.60 -21.92
N ALA A 394 1.74 -42.13 -23.15
CA ALA A 394 1.89 -42.97 -24.34
C ALA A 394 3.30 -43.60 -24.46
N GLY A 395 4.25 -43.21 -23.62
CA GLY A 395 5.64 -43.69 -23.70
C GLY A 395 6.43 -43.18 -24.90
N THR A 396 5.95 -42.13 -25.58
CA THR A 396 6.52 -41.61 -26.84
C THR A 396 7.23 -40.27 -26.69
N LEU A 397 7.31 -39.72 -25.47
CA LEU A 397 7.95 -38.43 -25.21
C LEU A 397 9.41 -38.39 -25.68
N ARG A 398 10.18 -39.46 -25.42
CA ARG A 398 11.60 -39.53 -25.81
C ARG A 398 11.79 -39.45 -27.33
N SER A 399 10.91 -40.05 -28.12
CA SER A 399 10.99 -40.00 -29.59
C SER A 399 10.52 -38.67 -30.17
N HIS A 400 9.78 -37.87 -29.40
CA HIS A 400 9.25 -36.56 -29.80
C HIS A 400 9.95 -35.39 -29.08
N LEU A 401 11.12 -35.62 -28.47
CA LEU A 401 11.76 -34.65 -27.59
C LEU A 401 12.07 -33.34 -28.31
N ASP A 402 12.62 -33.40 -29.53
CA ASP A 402 12.97 -32.20 -30.30
C ASP A 402 11.75 -31.34 -30.64
N SER A 403 10.66 -31.98 -31.09
CA SER A 403 9.40 -31.27 -31.37
C SER A 403 8.80 -30.67 -30.11
N GLU A 404 8.88 -31.39 -28.99
CA GLU A 404 8.31 -30.94 -27.73
C GLU A 404 9.10 -29.77 -27.14
N VAL A 405 10.44 -29.82 -27.18
CA VAL A 405 11.30 -28.70 -26.76
C VAL A 405 10.99 -27.45 -27.59
N ARG A 406 10.89 -27.56 -28.92
CA ARG A 406 10.57 -26.42 -29.78
C ARG A 406 9.21 -25.81 -29.44
N ARG A 407 8.20 -26.65 -29.20
CA ARG A 407 6.87 -26.21 -28.77
C ARG A 407 6.93 -25.49 -27.43
N MET A 408 7.67 -26.04 -26.46
CA MET A 408 7.78 -25.46 -25.13
C MET A 408 8.52 -24.12 -25.15
N VAL A 409 9.57 -23.98 -25.96
CA VAL A 409 10.29 -22.71 -26.15
C VAL A 409 9.41 -21.64 -26.83
N ALA A 410 8.51 -22.05 -27.72
CA ALA A 410 7.56 -21.13 -28.36
C ALA A 410 6.37 -20.73 -27.46
N ASP A 411 6.18 -21.40 -26.32
CA ASP A 411 5.08 -21.12 -25.39
C ASP A 411 5.39 -19.89 -24.51
N PRO A 412 4.42 -18.99 -24.23
CA PRO A 412 4.60 -17.83 -23.35
C PRO A 412 5.18 -18.15 -21.96
N LYS A 413 5.02 -19.37 -21.45
CA LYS A 413 5.63 -19.82 -20.19
C LYS A 413 7.16 -19.81 -20.23
N PHE A 414 7.77 -20.05 -21.39
CA PHE A 414 9.23 -19.97 -21.55
C PHE A 414 9.72 -18.54 -21.31
N SER A 415 8.99 -17.53 -21.82
CA SER A 415 9.27 -16.13 -21.51
C SER A 415 9.10 -15.82 -20.01
N GLY A 416 8.15 -16.49 -19.35
CA GLY A 416 7.99 -16.42 -17.89
C GLY A 416 9.23 -16.95 -17.15
N PHE A 417 9.76 -18.10 -17.57
CA PHE A 417 11.02 -18.65 -17.03
C PHE A 417 12.18 -17.67 -17.19
N LEU A 418 12.36 -17.08 -18.39
CA LEU A 418 13.45 -16.13 -18.64
C LEU A 418 13.38 -14.90 -17.72
N LYS A 419 12.17 -14.39 -17.43
CA LYS A 419 11.96 -13.26 -16.53
C LYS A 419 12.37 -13.53 -15.08
N GLU A 420 12.41 -14.78 -14.66
CA GLU A 420 12.87 -15.17 -13.31
C GLU A 420 14.34 -15.58 -13.32
N PHE A 421 14.75 -16.37 -14.32
CA PHE A 421 16.10 -16.92 -14.41
C PHE A 421 17.14 -15.84 -14.70
N VAL A 422 16.92 -14.97 -15.68
CA VAL A 422 17.92 -13.98 -16.12
C VAL A 422 18.28 -13.00 -14.99
N PRO A 423 17.33 -12.42 -14.24
CA PRO A 423 17.68 -11.55 -13.11
C PRO A 423 18.45 -12.26 -12.00
N GLN A 424 18.15 -13.52 -11.70
CA GLN A 424 18.87 -14.30 -10.70
C GLN A 424 20.28 -14.67 -11.17
N TRP A 425 20.41 -15.11 -12.42
CA TRP A 425 21.70 -15.47 -13.02
C TRP A 425 22.66 -14.27 -13.08
N LEU A 426 22.14 -13.09 -13.40
CA LEU A 426 22.90 -11.84 -13.43
C LEU A 426 22.97 -11.12 -12.07
N ALA A 427 22.31 -11.65 -11.02
CA ALA A 427 22.17 -11.04 -9.70
C ALA A 427 21.69 -9.56 -9.75
N LEU A 428 20.69 -9.28 -10.59
CA LEU A 428 20.13 -7.93 -10.80
C LEU A 428 19.39 -7.40 -9.56
N ASP A 429 18.94 -8.28 -8.67
CA ASP A 429 18.35 -7.95 -7.38
C ASP A 429 19.26 -7.06 -6.53
N LYS A 430 20.58 -7.18 -6.69
CA LYS A 430 21.57 -6.33 -5.99
C LYS A 430 21.42 -4.84 -6.33
N PHE A 431 20.92 -4.48 -7.51
CA PHE A 431 20.66 -3.08 -7.86
C PHE A 431 19.54 -2.44 -7.02
N GLN A 432 18.65 -3.25 -6.43
CA GLN A 432 17.57 -2.78 -5.57
C GLN A 432 18.02 -2.52 -4.13
N VAL A 433 19.05 -3.24 -3.67
CA VAL A 433 19.50 -3.20 -2.26
C VAL A 433 20.67 -2.24 -2.05
N LEU A 434 21.47 -1.98 -3.09
CA LEU A 434 22.61 -1.06 -3.03
C LEU A 434 22.19 0.37 -3.35
N GLU A 435 22.43 1.32 -2.44
CA GLU A 435 22.32 2.75 -2.73
C GLU A 435 23.68 3.26 -3.26
N PRO A 436 23.76 3.70 -4.53
CA PRO A 436 25.00 4.25 -5.08
C PRO A 436 25.32 5.62 -4.46
N ASP A 437 26.61 5.93 -4.32
CA ASP A 437 27.04 7.28 -3.94
C ASP A 437 26.62 8.28 -5.02
N ARG A 438 25.63 9.11 -4.68
CA ARG A 438 25.04 10.09 -5.61
C ARG A 438 25.99 11.21 -6.00
N ARG A 439 27.07 11.44 -5.23
CA ARG A 439 28.10 12.41 -5.61
C ARG A 439 29.01 11.86 -6.70
N GLN A 440 29.29 10.56 -6.64
CA GLN A 440 30.15 9.88 -7.62
C GLN A 440 29.36 9.45 -8.87
N PHE A 441 28.10 9.05 -8.72
CA PHE A 441 27.24 8.56 -9.80
C PHE A 441 25.90 9.31 -9.87
N PRO A 442 25.90 10.60 -10.22
CA PRO A 442 24.69 11.43 -10.21
C PRO A 442 23.63 10.96 -11.21
N ASP A 443 24.03 10.34 -12.32
CA ASP A 443 23.13 9.87 -13.38
C ASP A 443 22.53 8.47 -13.10
N LEU A 444 23.07 7.74 -12.12
CA LEU A 444 22.55 6.44 -11.69
C LEU A 444 21.33 6.60 -10.78
N THR A 445 20.34 7.32 -11.30
CA THR A 445 19.06 7.55 -10.65
C THR A 445 18.29 6.24 -10.44
N HIS A 446 17.31 6.23 -9.55
CA HIS A 446 16.41 5.08 -9.38
C HIS A 446 15.76 4.65 -10.70
N VAL A 447 15.38 5.62 -11.55
CA VAL A 447 14.78 5.36 -12.86
C VAL A 447 15.79 4.67 -13.77
N MET A 448 17.03 5.16 -13.84
CA MET A 448 18.08 4.53 -14.64
C MET A 448 18.34 3.10 -14.18
N ARG A 449 18.44 2.85 -12.86
CA ARG A 449 18.59 1.50 -12.30
C ARG A 449 17.42 0.59 -12.67
N SER A 450 16.19 1.10 -12.60
CA SER A 450 14.99 0.36 -13.00
C SER A 450 14.96 -0.02 -14.47
N ASN A 451 15.51 0.85 -15.33
CA ASN A 451 15.62 0.59 -16.77
C ASN A 451 16.75 -0.40 -17.07
N LEU A 452 17.91 -0.27 -16.43
CA LEU A 452 19.03 -1.22 -16.57
C LEU A 452 18.62 -2.64 -16.19
N MET A 453 17.77 -2.80 -15.17
CA MET A 453 17.23 -4.11 -14.80
C MET A 453 16.31 -4.74 -15.87
N GLN A 454 15.77 -3.95 -16.80
CA GLN A 454 14.88 -4.42 -17.87
C GLN A 454 15.62 -4.66 -19.19
N GLU A 455 16.88 -4.23 -19.34
CA GLU A 455 17.66 -4.41 -20.57
C GLU A 455 17.91 -5.89 -20.94
N PRO A 456 18.16 -6.81 -19.99
CA PRO A 456 18.42 -8.22 -20.32
C PRO A 456 17.19 -9.04 -20.72
N THR A 457 15.97 -8.50 -20.57
CA THR A 457 14.68 -9.19 -20.78
C THR A 457 13.94 -8.66 -21.99
#